data_AF-A0A151TR94-F1
#
_entry.id   AF-A0A151TR94-F1
#
_cell.length_a   1.000
_cell.length_b   1.000
_cell.length_c   1.000
_cell.angle_alpha   90.00
_cell.angle_beta   90.00
_cell.angle_gamma   90.00
#
_symmetry.space_group_name_H-M   'P 1'
#
loop_
_entity.id
_entity.type
_entity.pdbx_description
1 polymer ?
#
loop_
_entity_poly.entity_id
_entity_poly.type
_entity_poly.pdbx_seq_one_letter_code
_entity_poly.pdbx_strand_id
1 'polypeptide(L)'
;MMGGELLMKEAEMAIEAVDSDGDGLLSLEDFVALVEAEGEEQKLKDLKGAFEMYDSEGCGFITPKGLKRMLKKMGESKSIDECKGMIKQFDLNGDGMLSFEEFRIMMQ
;
A
#
# COMPACT_ATOMS: atom_id res chain seq x y z
N MET A 1 3.57 -30.13 -15.91
CA MET A 1 4.70 -29.28 -15.49
C MET A 1 4.73 -28.09 -16.44
N MET A 2 4.39 -26.90 -15.97
CA MET A 2 4.30 -25.69 -16.81
C MET A 2 4.60 -24.49 -15.91
N GLY A 3 5.88 -24.29 -15.58
CA GLY A 3 6.29 -23.26 -14.62
C GLY A 3 7.61 -22.58 -14.93
N GLY A 4 8.27 -22.92 -16.05
CA GLY A 4 9.59 -22.36 -16.40
C GLY A 4 9.57 -21.34 -17.54
N GLU A 5 8.67 -21.48 -18.52
CA GLU A 5 8.73 -20.68 -19.76
C GLU A 5 8.04 -19.31 -19.66
N LEU A 6 7.15 -19.10 -18.67
CA LEU A 6 6.58 -17.78 -18.39
C LEU A 6 7.60 -16.85 -17.71
N LEU A 7 8.51 -17.40 -16.90
CA LEU A 7 9.41 -16.64 -16.05
C LEU A 7 10.54 -15.92 -16.83
N MET A 8 11.03 -16.51 -17.93
CA MET A 8 12.11 -15.90 -18.72
C MET A 8 11.65 -14.67 -19.48
N LYS A 9 10.43 -14.70 -20.02
CA LYS A 9 9.87 -13.55 -20.76
C LYS A 9 9.57 -12.37 -19.86
N GLU A 10 9.11 -12.64 -18.64
CA GLU A 10 8.90 -11.60 -17.63
C GLU A 10 10.24 -11.00 -17.17
N ALA A 11 11.27 -11.83 -17.01
CA ALA A 11 12.62 -11.37 -16.66
C ALA A 11 13.27 -10.51 -17.76
N GLU A 12 13.20 -10.91 -19.02
CA GLU A 12 13.70 -10.10 -20.14
C GLU A 12 12.99 -8.75 -20.22
N MET A 13 11.66 -8.74 -20.06
CA MET A 13 10.85 -7.52 -20.12
C MET A 13 11.14 -6.57 -18.94
N ALA A 14 11.46 -7.11 -17.77
CA ALA A 14 11.85 -6.32 -16.61
C ALA A 14 13.25 -5.69 -16.76
N ILE A 15 14.19 -6.43 -17.35
CA ILE A 15 15.54 -5.90 -17.65
C ILE A 15 15.44 -4.78 -18.67
N GLU A 16 14.74 -5.00 -19.79
CA GLU A 16 14.60 -4.00 -20.87
C GLU A 16 13.86 -2.72 -20.41
N ALA A 17 13.01 -2.82 -19.38
CA ALA A 17 12.29 -1.67 -18.83
C ALA A 17 13.13 -0.79 -17.89
N VAL A 18 14.21 -1.32 -17.32
CA VAL A 18 15.02 -0.64 -16.30
C VAL A 18 16.46 -0.40 -16.75
N ASP A 19 16.96 -1.19 -17.72
CA ASP A 19 18.23 -1.03 -18.40
C ASP A 19 18.32 0.36 -19.07
N SER A 20 18.84 1.32 -18.31
CA SER A 20 18.88 2.72 -18.70
C SER A 20 20.06 3.03 -19.63
N ASP A 21 21.10 2.19 -19.63
CA ASP A 21 22.28 2.34 -20.48
C ASP A 21 22.24 1.50 -21.76
N GLY A 22 21.30 0.55 -21.84
CA GLY A 22 21.00 -0.26 -23.02
C GLY A 22 22.06 -1.33 -23.29
N ASP A 23 22.85 -1.71 -22.29
CA ASP A 23 23.89 -2.72 -22.42
C ASP A 23 23.36 -4.17 -22.32
N GLY A 24 22.06 -4.32 -22.03
CA GLY A 24 21.38 -5.59 -21.88
C GLY A 24 21.68 -6.30 -20.55
N LEU A 25 22.34 -5.62 -19.61
CA LEU A 25 22.67 -6.08 -18.27
C LEU A 25 22.04 -5.13 -17.25
N LEU A 26 21.79 -5.62 -16.04
CA LEU A 26 21.40 -4.75 -14.93
C LEU A 26 22.66 -4.22 -14.26
N SER A 27 22.94 -2.93 -14.43
CA SER A 27 23.94 -2.25 -13.62
C SER A 27 23.48 -2.15 -12.16
N LEU A 28 24.37 -1.78 -11.23
CA LEU A 28 23.97 -1.54 -9.83
C LEU A 28 22.93 -0.41 -9.73
N GLU A 29 22.99 0.57 -10.63
CA GLU A 29 22.08 1.71 -10.68
C GLU A 29 20.70 1.26 -11.17
N ASP A 30 20.63 0.44 -12.22
CA ASP A 30 19.39 -0.19 -12.70
C ASP A 30 18.81 -1.15 -11.65
N PHE A 31 19.66 -1.90 -10.95
CA PHE A 31 19.24 -2.81 -9.88
C PHE A 31 18.62 -2.06 -8.70
N VAL A 32 19.19 -0.92 -8.31
CA VAL A 32 18.61 -0.07 -7.25
C VAL A 32 17.24 0.46 -7.70
N ALA A 33 17.13 0.96 -8.93
CA ALA A 33 15.85 1.41 -9.47
C ALA A 33 14.79 0.30 -9.51
N LEU A 34 15.18 -0.92 -9.89
CA LEU A 34 14.31 -2.10 -9.90
C LEU A 34 13.82 -2.44 -8.48
N VAL A 35 14.74 -2.50 -7.51
CA VAL A 35 14.42 -2.83 -6.11
C VAL A 35 13.55 -1.75 -5.46
N GLU A 36 13.78 -0.48 -5.80
CA GLU A 36 12.95 0.63 -5.33
C GLU A 36 11.53 0.57 -5.92
N ALA A 37 11.41 0.29 -7.22
CA ALA A 37 10.13 0.14 -7.91
C ALA A 37 9.31 -1.04 -7.37
N GLU A 38 9.93 -2.23 -7.21
CA GLU A 38 9.27 -3.38 -6.57
C GLU A 38 8.91 -3.09 -5.12
N GLY A 39 9.78 -2.37 -4.40
CA GLY A 39 9.54 -1.95 -3.02
C GLY A 39 8.32 -1.03 -2.88
N GLU A 40 8.13 -0.09 -3.81
CA GLU A 40 6.94 0.78 -3.84
C GLU A 40 5.66 0.03 -4.20
N GLU A 41 5.72 -0.87 -5.20
CA GLU A 41 4.55 -1.68 -5.56
C GLU A 41 4.12 -2.61 -4.41
N GLN A 42 5.08 -3.23 -3.73
CA GLN A 42 4.80 -4.07 -2.58
C GLN A 42 4.24 -3.26 -1.41
N LYS A 43 4.79 -2.06 -1.12
CA LYS A 43 4.22 -1.15 -0.13
C LYS A 43 2.79 -0.76 -0.47
N LEU A 44 2.48 -0.45 -1.72
CA LEU A 44 1.12 -0.13 -2.16
C LEU A 44 0.16 -1.31 -1.96
N LYS A 45 0.60 -2.53 -2.28
CA LYS A 45 -0.18 -3.76 -2.04
C LYS A 45 -0.43 -3.98 -0.55
N ASP A 46 0.60 -3.81 0.28
CA ASP A 46 0.50 -3.98 1.73
C ASP A 46 -0.42 -2.92 2.35
N LEU A 47 -0.30 -1.66 1.93
CA LEU A 47 -1.18 -0.56 2.35
C LEU A 47 -2.63 -0.81 1.95
N LYS A 48 -2.87 -1.31 0.74
CA LYS A 48 -4.21 -1.65 0.28
C LYS A 48 -4.80 -2.81 1.09
N GLY A 49 -4.01 -3.85 1.36
CA GLY A 49 -4.44 -4.95 2.23
C GLY A 49 -4.74 -4.48 3.66
N ALA A 50 -3.93 -3.58 4.20
CA ALA A 50 -4.21 -2.96 5.50
C ALA A 50 -5.51 -2.16 5.46
N PHE A 51 -5.69 -1.30 4.45
CA PHE A 51 -6.89 -0.47 4.27
C PHE A 51 -8.16 -1.32 4.22
N GLU A 52 -8.18 -2.39 3.42
CA GLU A 52 -9.31 -3.33 3.35
C GLU A 52 -9.60 -3.99 4.70
N MET A 53 -8.57 -4.21 5.52
CA MET A 53 -8.76 -4.76 6.86
C MET A 53 -9.43 -3.74 7.81
N TYR A 54 -9.16 -2.43 7.65
CA TYR A 54 -9.82 -1.35 8.39
C TYR A 54 -11.24 -1.06 7.86
N ASP A 55 -11.46 -1.10 6.55
CA ASP A 55 -12.77 -0.96 5.88
C ASP A 55 -13.61 -2.24 5.98
N SER A 56 -13.89 -2.61 7.22
CA SER A 56 -14.80 -3.70 7.57
C SER A 56 -16.25 -3.54 7.08
N GLU A 57 -16.64 -2.36 6.58
CA GLU A 57 -17.98 -2.10 6.03
C GLU A 57 -18.00 -2.17 4.50
N GLY A 58 -16.84 -2.30 3.84
CA GLY A 58 -16.72 -2.39 2.39
C GLY A 58 -17.22 -1.13 1.67
N CYS A 59 -17.16 0.01 2.35
CA CYS A 59 -17.69 1.27 1.84
C CYS A 59 -16.66 2.07 1.03
N GLY A 60 -15.41 1.60 0.99
CA GLY A 60 -14.29 2.28 0.35
C GLY A 60 -13.64 3.36 1.23
N PHE A 61 -14.05 3.47 2.51
CA PHE A 61 -13.56 4.47 3.46
C PHE A 61 -13.36 3.86 4.85
N ILE A 62 -12.38 4.37 5.60
CA ILE A 62 -12.22 3.99 7.01
C ILE A 62 -13.12 4.88 7.86
N THR A 63 -14.18 4.29 8.39
CA THR A 63 -15.08 4.97 9.32
C THR A 63 -14.50 4.97 10.75
N PRO A 64 -14.89 5.92 11.63
CA PRO A 64 -14.48 5.89 13.04
C PRO A 64 -14.84 4.59 13.76
N LYS A 65 -15.91 3.91 13.31
CA LYS A 65 -16.32 2.60 13.81
C LYS A 65 -15.39 1.49 13.31
N GLY A 66 -15.01 1.52 12.02
CA GLY A 66 -14.03 0.62 11.42
C GLY A 66 -12.68 0.70 12.15
N LEU A 67 -12.16 1.92 12.33
CA LEU A 67 -10.93 2.18 13.06
C LEU A 67 -10.99 1.64 14.50
N LYS A 68 -12.06 1.95 15.25
CA LYS A 68 -12.26 1.44 16.61
C LYS A 68 -12.26 -0.10 16.67
N ARG A 69 -12.94 -0.75 15.73
CA ARG A 69 -13.02 -2.21 15.66
C ARG A 69 -11.66 -2.83 15.38
N MET A 70 -10.85 -2.20 14.52
CA MET A 70 -9.49 -2.66 14.26
C MET A 70 -8.58 -2.50 15.47
N LEU A 71 -8.57 -1.30 16.08
CA LEU A 71 -7.79 -1.06 17.29
C LEU A 71 -8.13 -2.10 18.36
N LYS A 72 -9.42 -2.42 18.52
CA LYS A 72 -9.87 -3.46 19.45
C LYS A 72 -9.32 -4.85 19.12
N LYS A 73 -9.17 -5.19 17.84
CA LYS A 73 -8.54 -6.45 17.40
C LYS A 73 -7.04 -6.49 17.70
N MET A 74 -6.35 -5.34 17.64
CA MET A 74 -4.94 -5.19 18.00
C MET A 74 -4.72 -5.14 19.53
N GLY A 75 -5.78 -5.23 20.34
CA GLY A 75 -5.71 -5.15 21.80
C GLY A 75 -5.83 -3.74 22.37
N GLU A 76 -5.98 -2.73 21.51
CA GLU A 76 -6.19 -1.34 21.94
C GLU A 76 -7.68 -0.98 21.98
N SER A 77 -8.15 -0.48 23.12
CA SER A 77 -9.52 0.01 23.23
C SER A 77 -9.53 1.53 23.24
N LYS A 78 -9.97 2.14 22.14
CA LYS A 78 -10.23 3.58 22.06
C LYS A 78 -11.72 3.91 21.98
N SER A 79 -12.07 5.08 22.50
CA SER A 79 -13.42 5.64 22.37
C SER A 79 -13.70 6.05 20.91
N ILE A 80 -14.98 6.15 20.55
CA ILE A 80 -15.37 6.65 19.21
C ILE A 80 -14.83 8.06 19.00
N ASP A 81 -14.83 8.91 20.04
CA ASP A 81 -14.41 10.31 19.92
C ASP A 81 -12.89 10.45 19.79
N GLU A 82 -12.10 9.58 20.43
CA GLU A 82 -10.67 9.46 20.12
C GLU A 82 -10.43 9.04 18.67
N CYS A 83 -11.16 8.04 18.17
CA CYS A 83 -11.02 7.59 16.77
C CYS A 83 -11.38 8.70 15.78
N LYS A 84 -12.44 9.48 16.07
CA LYS A 84 -12.78 10.69 15.28
C LYS A 84 -11.66 11.72 15.34
N GLY A 85 -11.04 11.92 16.51
CA GLY A 85 -9.91 12.82 16.67
C GLY A 85 -8.70 12.40 15.85
N MET A 86 -8.41 11.10 15.79
CA MET A 86 -7.35 10.53 14.96
C MET A 86 -7.65 10.71 13.47
N ILE A 87 -8.86 10.37 13.03
CA ILE A 87 -9.30 10.56 11.64
C ILE A 87 -9.19 12.03 11.24
N LYS A 88 -9.67 12.95 12.07
CA LYS A 88 -9.67 14.39 11.79
C LYS A 88 -8.27 14.98 11.54
N GLN A 89 -7.20 14.33 11.99
CA GLN A 89 -5.84 14.80 11.71
C GLN A 89 -5.41 14.54 10.26
N PHE A 90 -5.98 13.53 9.62
CA PHE A 90 -5.62 13.07 8.27
C PHE A 90 -6.76 13.20 7.25
N ASP A 91 -7.97 13.51 7.72
CA ASP A 91 -9.15 13.88 6.93
C ASP A 91 -8.93 15.26 6.30
N LEU A 92 -8.47 15.27 5.04
CA LEU A 92 -8.15 16.47 4.28
C LEU A 92 -9.40 17.02 3.57
N ASN A 93 -10.33 16.14 3.21
CA ASN A 93 -11.56 16.51 2.51
C ASN A 93 -12.68 16.95 3.48
N GLY A 94 -12.56 16.66 4.78
CA GLY A 94 -13.49 17.01 5.84
C GLY A 94 -14.76 16.15 5.88
N ASP A 95 -14.75 14.95 5.30
CA ASP A 95 -15.90 14.06 5.25
C ASP A 95 -16.10 13.22 6.54
N GLY A 96 -15.14 13.29 7.46
CA GLY A 96 -15.14 12.58 8.74
C GLY A 96 -14.79 11.09 8.62
N MET A 97 -14.27 10.66 7.48
CA MET A 97 -13.77 9.33 7.16
C MET A 97 -12.34 9.45 6.61
N LEU A 98 -11.66 8.33 6.36
CA LEU A 98 -10.40 8.34 5.60
C LEU A 98 -10.60 7.60 4.28
N SER A 99 -10.36 8.31 3.18
CA SER A 99 -10.16 7.72 1.88
C SER A 99 -8.83 6.94 1.83
N PHE A 100 -8.66 6.11 0.79
CA PHE A 100 -7.41 5.39 0.58
C PHE A 100 -6.20 6.34 0.47
N GLU A 101 -6.38 7.49 -0.18
CA GLU A 101 -5.33 8.49 -0.37
C GLU A 101 -4.90 9.12 0.98
N GLU A 102 -5.86 9.46 1.83
CA GLU A 102 -5.62 10.02 3.18
C GLU A 102 -5.00 8.98 4.12
N PHE A 103 -5.47 7.73 4.04
CA PHE A 103 -4.87 6.62 4.76
C PHE A 103 -3.43 6.35 4.32
N ARG A 104 -3.13 6.47 3.02
CA ARG A 104 -1.77 6.36 2.50
C ARG A 104 -0.87 7.41 3.14
N ILE A 105 -1.31 8.68 3.18
CA ILE A 105 -0.57 9.77 3.82
C ILE A 105 -0.36 9.51 5.32
N MET A 106 -1.35 8.92 6.00
CA MET A 106 -1.24 8.55 7.42
C MET A 106 -0.17 7.47 7.67
N MET A 107 0.02 6.54 6.72
CA MET A 107 0.94 5.41 6.84
C MET A 107 2.33 5.65 6.22
N GLN A 108 2.55 6.82 5.60
CA GLN A 108 3.81 7.23 4.98
C GLN A 108 4.66 8.04 5.96
#